data_AF-X0RI82-F1
#
_entry.id   AF-X0RI82-F1
#
_cell.length_a   1.000
_cell.length_b   1.000
_cell.length_c   1.000
_cell.angle_alpha   90.00
_cell.angle_beta   90.00
_cell.angle_gamma   90.00
#
_symmetry.space_group_name_H-M   'P 1'
#
loop_
_entity.id
_entity.type
_entity.pdbx_description
1 polymer ?
#
loop_
_entity_poly.entity_id
_entity_poly.type
_entity_poly.pdbx_seq_one_letter_code
_entity_poly.pdbx_strand_id
1 'polypeptide(L)'
;MMKIAVISDDEVNISQHFGRAPYYIVVTVDAGKVTAKETRSKAGHTTFAAHETPKLAPGERHGYDAGSRSRHESMAEAIHDCQVLLAGG
;
A
#
# COMPACT_ATOMS: atom_id res chain seq x y z
N MET A 1 3.10 -22.27 3.59
CA MET A 1 2.83 -20.98 4.23
C MET A 1 3.01 -19.82 3.25
N MET A 2 1.99 -18.99 3.07
CA MET A 2 1.95 -17.80 2.19
C MET A 2 1.37 -16.63 2.98
N LYS A 3 1.85 -15.40 2.74
CA LYS A 3 1.26 -14.17 3.27
C LYS A 3 0.64 -13.34 2.16
N ILE A 4 -0.59 -12.89 2.40
CA ILE A 4 -1.36 -12.03 1.50
C ILE A 4 -1.60 -10.70 2.22
N ALA A 5 -1.18 -9.60 1.63
CA ALA A 5 -1.52 -8.26 2.07
C ALA A 5 -2.82 -7.79 1.39
N VAL A 6 -3.72 -7.19 2.15
CA VAL A 6 -5.00 -6.64 1.64
C VAL A 6 -5.10 -5.18 2.04
N ILE A 7 -5.36 -4.29 1.09
CA ILE A 7 -5.53 -2.86 1.39
C ILE A 7 -6.86 -2.61 2.06
N SER A 8 -6.87 -1.82 3.14
CA SER A 8 -8.10 -1.42 3.81
C SER A 8 -8.07 0.01 4.35
N ASP A 9 -9.24 0.64 4.38
CA ASP A 9 -9.49 1.92 5.06
C ASP A 9 -10.04 1.73 6.48
N ASP A 10 -10.68 0.59 6.75
CA ASP A 10 -11.48 0.32 7.96
C ASP A 10 -11.15 -1.03 8.62
N GLU A 11 -10.11 -1.71 8.14
CA GLU A 11 -9.65 -3.05 8.54
C GLU A 11 -10.63 -4.20 8.26
N VAL A 12 -11.73 -3.90 7.56
CA VAL A 12 -12.83 -4.83 7.26
C VAL A 12 -12.98 -5.05 5.76
N ASN A 13 -13.03 -3.95 4.99
CA ASN A 13 -13.30 -3.94 3.56
C ASN A 13 -12.03 -3.66 2.75
N ILE A 14 -12.00 -4.15 1.51
CA ILE A 14 -10.92 -3.81 0.56
C ILE A 14 -11.12 -2.37 0.10
N SER A 15 -10.11 -1.53 0.29
CA SER A 15 -10.17 -0.14 -0.21
C SER A 15 -10.09 -0.10 -1.73
N GLN A 16 -10.86 0.79 -2.35
CA GLN A 16 -10.72 1.16 -3.78
C GLN A 16 -9.43 1.95 -4.04
N HIS A 17 -8.76 2.45 -3.01
CA HIS A 17 -7.74 3.48 -3.19
C HIS A 17 -6.42 3.10 -2.51
N PHE A 18 -5.62 2.24 -3.18
CA PHE A 18 -4.30 1.80 -2.71
C PHE A 18 -3.41 2.92 -2.15
N GLY A 19 -3.33 4.05 -2.86
CA GLY A 19 -2.44 5.15 -2.49
C GLY A 19 -2.80 5.85 -1.17
N ARG A 20 -4.10 5.91 -0.83
CA ARG A 20 -4.60 6.66 0.34
C ARG A 20 -4.80 5.78 1.56
N ALA A 21 -5.13 4.50 1.34
CA ALA A 21 -5.53 3.60 2.40
C ALA A 21 -4.41 3.43 3.44
N PRO A 22 -4.71 3.57 4.73
CA PRO A 22 -3.70 3.57 5.79
C PRO A 22 -3.30 2.18 6.27
N TYR A 23 -4.01 1.12 5.88
CA TYR A 23 -3.80 -0.23 6.43
C TYR A 23 -3.52 -1.29 5.37
N TYR A 24 -2.60 -2.19 5.74
CA TYR A 24 -2.52 -3.54 5.21
C TYR A 24 -3.10 -4.52 6.23
N ILE A 25 -4.03 -5.33 5.79
CA ILE A 25 -4.48 -6.52 6.52
C ILE A 25 -3.71 -7.70 5.95
N VAL A 26 -2.77 -8.23 6.74
CA VAL A 26 -1.92 -9.35 6.34
C VAL A 26 -2.53 -10.64 6.89
N VAL A 27 -2.86 -11.55 5.98
CA VAL A 27 -3.33 -12.90 6.33
C VAL A 27 -2.25 -13.92 5.99
N THR A 28 -1.98 -14.81 6.93
CA THR A 28 -1.10 -15.96 6.71
C THR A 28 -1.97 -17.17 6.36
N VAL A 29 -1.65 -17.82 5.24
CA VAL A 29 -2.35 -18.99 4.73
C VAL A 29 -1.39 -20.18 4.73
N ASP A 30 -1.80 -21.28 5.33
CA ASP A 30 -1.07 -22.54 5.27
C ASP A 30 -2.01 -23.69 4.92
N ALA A 31 -1.59 -24.54 3.99
CA ALA A 31 -2.42 -25.62 3.44
C ALA A 31 -3.87 -25.20 3.08
N GLY A 32 -4.03 -24.00 2.50
CA GLY A 32 -5.33 -23.46 2.08
C GLY A 32 -6.21 -22.91 3.22
N LYS A 33 -5.69 -22.81 4.44
CA LYS A 33 -6.41 -22.26 5.61
C LYS A 33 -5.73 -21.02 6.13
N VAL A 34 -6.52 -20.04 6.58
CA VAL A 34 -6.00 -18.88 7.30
C VAL A 34 -5.55 -19.30 8.69
N THR A 35 -4.29 -19.05 9.02
CA THR A 35 -3.68 -19.43 10.30
C THR A 35 -3.33 -18.22 11.17
N ALA A 36 -3.21 -17.02 10.58
CA ALA A 36 -3.02 -15.77 11.32
C ALA A 36 -3.55 -14.56 10.54
N LYS A 37 -3.88 -13.49 11.26
CA LYS A 37 -4.27 -12.17 10.74
C LYS A 37 -3.59 -11.09 11.57
N GLU A 38 -2.99 -10.12 10.92
CA GLU A 38 -2.39 -8.93 11.55
C GLU A 38 -2.71 -7.67 10.74
N THR A 39 -2.81 -6.53 11.42
CA THR A 39 -2.92 -5.21 10.78
C THR A 39 -1.57 -4.52 10.81
N ARG A 40 -1.13 -3.98 9.68
CA ARG A 40 0.08 -3.17 9.55
C ARG A 40 -0.27 -1.80 9.00
N SER A 41 0.33 -0.75 9.58
CA SER A 41 0.23 0.60 9.04
C SER A 41 0.96 0.71 7.70
N LYS A 42 0.38 1.45 6.77
CA LYS A 42 0.92 1.72 5.44
C LYS A 42 1.33 3.18 5.34
N ALA A 43 2.55 3.44 4.87
CA ALA A 43 2.94 4.79 4.48
C ALA A 43 2.01 5.29 3.34
N GLY A 44 1.48 6.50 3.46
CA GLY A 44 0.41 6.95 2.57
C GLY A 44 0.41 8.46 2.37
N HIS A 45 -0.67 8.97 1.77
CA HIS A 45 -0.83 10.41 1.53
C HIS A 45 -0.60 11.26 2.78
N THR A 46 -0.99 10.80 3.97
CA THR A 46 -0.75 11.50 5.24
C THR A 46 0.73 11.58 5.62
N THR A 47 1.52 10.54 5.29
CA THR A 47 2.98 10.51 5.48
C THR A 47 3.71 11.39 4.47
N PHE A 48 3.19 11.49 3.24
CA PHE A 48 3.84 12.21 2.14
C PHE A 48 3.33 13.63 1.91
N ALA A 49 2.29 14.07 2.64
CA ALA A 49 1.70 15.42 2.53
C ALA A 49 2.71 16.55 2.82
N ALA A 50 3.81 16.25 3.52
CA ALA A 50 4.87 17.21 3.82
C ALA A 50 5.92 17.37 2.70
N HIS A 51 5.87 16.57 1.62
CA HIS A 51 6.77 16.73 0.47
C HIS A 51 6.06 17.44 -0.66
N GLU A 52 6.45 18.71 -0.89
CA GLU A 52 6.00 19.49 -2.04
C GLU A 52 6.24 18.71 -3.33
N THR A 53 5.17 18.52 -4.10
CA THR A 53 5.30 18.02 -5.47
C THR A 53 5.90 19.14 -6.31
N PRO A 54 6.97 18.90 -7.08
CA PRO A 54 7.47 19.89 -8.04
C PRO A 54 6.31 20.34 -8.93
N LYS A 55 6.13 21.66 -9.09
CA LYS A 55 5.14 22.20 -10.04
C LYS A 55 5.58 21.82 -11.44
N LEU A 56 4.98 20.76 -11.97
CA LEU A 56 5.13 20.37 -13.36
C LEU A 56 4.43 21.37 -14.27
N ALA A 57 4.92 21.48 -15.51
CA ALA A 57 4.27 22.31 -16.52
C ALA A 57 2.88 21.74 -16.88
N PRO A 58 1.93 22.57 -17.35
CA PRO A 58 0.64 22.08 -17.82
C PRO A 58 0.80 20.99 -18.88
N GLY A 59 0.26 19.80 -18.63
CA GLY A 59 0.32 18.65 -19.54
C GLY A 59 1.39 17.60 -19.23
N GLU A 60 2.27 17.84 -18.27
CA GLU A 60 3.23 16.83 -17.81
C GLU A 60 2.57 15.81 -16.86
N ARG A 61 3.02 14.55 -16.96
CA ARG A 61 2.49 13.45 -16.14
C ARG A 61 3.08 13.49 -14.74
N HIS A 62 2.21 13.56 -13.72
CA HIS A 62 2.60 13.36 -12.33
C HIS A 62 2.91 11.89 -12.03
N GLY A 63 3.77 11.62 -11.05
CA GLY A 63 3.97 10.26 -10.51
C GLY A 63 5.14 9.47 -11.10
N TYR A 64 5.91 10.04 -12.03
CA TYR A 64 7.00 9.35 -12.74
C TYR A 64 8.40 9.84 -12.35
N ASP A 65 8.49 10.82 -11.45
CA ASP A 65 9.76 11.32 -10.93
C ASP A 65 10.38 10.36 -9.89
N ALA A 66 11.66 10.58 -9.57
CA ALA A 66 12.39 9.75 -8.61
C ALA A 66 11.77 9.78 -7.20
N GLY A 67 11.17 10.91 -6.78
CA GLY A 67 10.47 11.01 -5.51
C GLY A 67 9.20 10.15 -5.48
N SER A 68 8.47 10.07 -6.60
CA SER A 68 7.31 9.19 -6.74
C SER A 68 7.69 7.71 -6.64
N ARG A 69 8.81 7.32 -7.25
CA ARG A 69 9.34 5.94 -7.12
C ARG A 69 9.70 5.60 -5.67
N SER A 70 10.43 6.46 -4.98
CA SER A 70 10.80 6.24 -3.57
C SER A 70 9.59 6.15 -2.64
N ARG A 71 8.54 6.94 -2.90
CA ARG A 71 7.25 6.81 -2.20
C ARG A 71 6.62 5.44 -2.42
N HIS A 72 6.58 4.94 -3.65
CA HIS A 72 6.04 3.60 -3.92
C HIS A 72 6.86 2.48 -3.26
N GLU A 73 8.19 2.59 -3.23
CA GLU A 73 9.06 1.63 -2.53
C GLU A 73 8.77 1.58 -1.02
N SER A 74 8.71 2.74 -0.36
CA SER A 74 8.40 2.80 1.09
C SER A 74 6.99 2.31 1.43
N MET A 75 6.02 2.42 0.51
CA MET A 75 4.70 1.79 0.69
C MET A 75 4.79 0.26 0.75
N ALA A 76 5.69 -0.35 -0.03
CA ALA A 76 5.81 -1.80 -0.15
C ALA A 76 6.66 -2.44 0.96
N GLU A 77 7.53 -1.66 1.61
CA GLU A 77 8.44 -2.14 2.66
C GLU A 77 7.72 -2.88 3.79
N ALA A 78 6.58 -2.34 4.24
CA ALA A 78 5.75 -2.92 5.30
C ALA A 78 5.15 -4.30 4.94
N ILE A 79 5.20 -4.72 3.67
CA ILE A 79 4.66 -5.97 3.17
C ILE A 79 5.66 -6.74 2.30
N HIS A 80 6.97 -6.49 2.43
CA HIS A 80 8.00 -7.16 1.62
C HIS A 80 8.02 -8.69 1.81
N ASP A 81 7.48 -9.19 2.92
CA ASP A 81 7.34 -10.61 3.25
C ASP A 81 6.05 -11.24 2.70
N CYS A 82 5.20 -10.46 2.03
CA CYS A 82 3.95 -10.92 1.42
C CYS A 82 4.16 -11.28 -0.05
N GLN A 83 3.56 -12.39 -0.49
CA GLN A 83 3.66 -12.85 -1.88
C GLN A 83 2.54 -12.31 -2.77
N VAL A 84 1.43 -11.88 -2.16
CA VAL A 84 0.24 -11.39 -2.87
C VAL A 84 -0.20 -10.08 -2.23
N LEU A 85 -0.61 -9.14 -3.07
CA LEU A 85 -1.28 -7.91 -2.67
C LEU A 85 -2.67 -7.88 -3.32
N LEU A 86 -3.70 -7.70 -2.51
CA LEU A 86 -5.08 -7.44 -2.94
C LEU A 86 -5.41 -5.97 -2.69
N ALA A 87 -5.74 -5.25 -3.74
CA ALA A 87 -6.16 -3.85 -3.69
C ALA A 87 -7.36 -3.64 -4.62
N GLY A 88 -8.22 -2.68 -4.29
CA GLY A 88 -9.20 -2.18 -5.25
C GLY A 88 -8.57 -1.27 -6.30
N GLY A 89 -9.36 -0.93 -7.32
CA GLY A 89 -9.00 -0.01 -8.41
C GLY A 89 -9.73 1.32 -8.32
#